data_AF-A0A3C1K199-F1
#
_entry.id   AF-A0A3C1K199-F1
#
_cell.length_a   1.000
_cell.length_b   1.000
_cell.length_c   1.000
_cell.angle_alpha   90.00
_cell.angle_beta   90.00
_cell.angle_gamma   90.00
#
_symmetry.space_group_name_H-M   'P 1'
#
loop_
_entity.id
_entity.type
_entity.pdbx_description
1 polymer ?
#
loop_
_entity_poly.entity_id
_entity_poly.type
_entity_poly.pdbx_seq_one_letter_code
_entity_poly.pdbx_strand_id
1 'polypeptide(L)'
;MTNIIQISEVFAGLRSIKIYKTSDIVAFGDVINGVVQGISASDYTEIQFSQGAGNYEHESKNNKYLINESGFSVFVPGNDIDQILQLINLDNERFVVVFTDRNGTEWIAGTIDNPLRLTDKYSTGKSPSDKSGREFIISGNQLKTIYSFTQVDSFQLDFYVFDIIGDVENALITIGTLSILTNSDGCAIFNIYEGTYNYMISKIGYLDSVGSVVISGSNVSEEVEMNGSCEITFHAEYNSQNLENILITIKDITNTNTIDSGYTDEDGDYSVTLYDDIYYIIVGELQWDLKCTNHFITAPVPSYTDNLIIIQKDLCAVTFAVKDSSNSPIIGAEIGGAFFVLYNDLDSYFGHQDHILITNSNGEVTVNEISGDYTFEIKKSGYSFANPGSVLVNTSENETMTVNIVMT
;
A
#
# COMPACT_ATOMS: atom_id res chain seq x y z
N MET A 1 -14.92 -12.67 34.24
CA MET A 1 -15.55 -13.05 35.53
C MET A 1 -14.54 -13.99 36.18
N THR A 2 -13.77 -13.50 37.15
CA THR A 2 -12.58 -14.22 37.64
C THR A 2 -12.95 -15.60 38.18
N ASN A 3 -12.35 -16.64 37.60
CA ASN A 3 -12.53 -18.00 38.05
C ASN A 3 -11.38 -18.39 38.99
N ILE A 4 -11.69 -18.83 40.21
CA ILE A 4 -10.71 -19.15 41.25
C ILE A 4 -10.73 -20.65 41.52
N ILE A 5 -9.59 -21.30 41.32
CA ILE A 5 -9.38 -22.74 41.51
C ILE A 5 -8.54 -22.96 42.77
N GLN A 6 -8.99 -23.82 43.69
CA GLN A 6 -8.32 -24.10 44.98
C GLN A 6 -7.76 -25.52 45.02
N ILE A 7 -6.44 -25.67 45.13
CA ILE A 7 -5.78 -27.00 45.11
C ILE A 7 -5.17 -27.31 46.48
N SER A 8 -5.68 -28.39 47.11
CA SER A 8 -5.49 -28.68 48.54
C SER A 8 -4.41 -29.72 48.90
N GLU A 9 -3.67 -30.27 47.92
CA GLU A 9 -2.62 -31.28 48.18
C GLU A 9 -1.18 -30.79 47.88
N VAL A 10 -0.25 -31.05 48.83
CA VAL A 10 1.08 -30.42 48.99
C VAL A 10 2.23 -31.14 48.27
N PHE A 11 2.95 -30.46 47.36
CA PHE A 11 4.24 -30.83 46.72
C PHE A 11 5.11 -29.61 46.24
N ALA A 12 5.60 -28.77 47.19
CA ALA A 12 6.52 -27.59 47.10
C ALA A 12 6.42 -26.42 46.05
N GLY A 13 6.21 -25.16 46.51
CA GLY A 13 6.91 -23.97 45.95
C GLY A 13 6.16 -22.64 45.73
N LEU A 14 4.96 -22.66 45.15
CA LEU A 14 4.20 -21.47 44.73
C LEU A 14 3.02 -21.14 45.67
N ARG A 15 2.54 -19.88 45.64
CA ARG A 15 1.30 -19.44 46.33
C ARG A 15 0.10 -19.35 45.39
N SER A 16 0.29 -18.77 44.20
CA SER A 16 -0.75 -18.71 43.18
C SER A 16 -0.15 -18.55 41.78
N ILE A 17 -0.94 -18.88 40.75
CA ILE A 17 -0.73 -18.44 39.37
C ILE A 17 -2.02 -17.81 38.84
N LYS A 18 -1.88 -16.68 38.14
CA LYS A 18 -2.92 -16.03 37.35
C LYS A 18 -2.58 -16.26 35.88
N ILE A 19 -3.51 -16.89 35.17
CA ILE A 19 -3.37 -17.28 33.77
C ILE A 19 -4.24 -16.33 32.94
N TYR A 20 -3.58 -15.53 32.11
CA TYR A 20 -4.20 -14.57 31.21
C TYR A 20 -4.16 -15.12 29.80
N LYS A 21 -5.33 -15.31 29.16
CA LYS A 21 -5.38 -15.59 27.73
C LYS A 21 -4.89 -14.35 26.98
N THR A 22 -4.03 -14.51 25.98
CA THR A 22 -3.52 -13.35 25.22
C THR A 22 -4.64 -12.59 24.51
N SER A 23 -5.74 -13.26 24.16
CA SER A 23 -6.95 -12.63 23.58
C SER A 23 -7.66 -11.70 24.56
N ASP A 24 -7.49 -11.89 25.87
CA ASP A 24 -8.21 -11.16 26.90
C ASP A 24 -7.37 -9.99 27.44
N ILE A 25 -6.08 -9.92 27.10
CA ILE A 25 -5.15 -8.86 27.50
C ILE A 25 -5.48 -7.58 26.72
N VAL A 26 -5.79 -6.51 27.46
CA VAL A 26 -6.12 -5.18 26.95
C VAL A 26 -4.90 -4.28 26.93
N ALA A 27 -4.00 -4.44 27.91
CA ALA A 27 -2.74 -3.71 28.00
C ALA A 27 -1.65 -4.62 28.58
N PHE A 28 -0.44 -4.53 28.04
CA PHE A 28 0.73 -5.24 28.55
C PHE A 28 1.89 -4.27 28.73
N GLY A 29 2.40 -4.18 29.95
CA GLY A 29 3.47 -3.25 30.30
C GLY A 29 4.78 -3.56 29.61
N ASP A 30 5.53 -2.51 29.30
CA ASP A 30 6.91 -2.62 28.85
C ASP A 30 7.81 -3.22 29.94
N VAL A 31 8.93 -3.79 29.50
CA VAL A 31 9.97 -4.30 30.39
C VAL A 31 10.98 -3.19 30.69
N ILE A 32 10.88 -2.58 31.87
CA ILE A 32 11.82 -1.54 32.32
C ILE A 32 12.75 -2.14 33.37
N ASN A 33 14.05 -2.18 33.08
CA ASN A 33 15.08 -2.73 33.98
C ASN A 33 14.76 -4.16 34.46
N GLY A 34 14.16 -4.99 33.60
CA GLY A 34 13.78 -6.37 33.94
C GLY A 34 12.48 -6.51 34.73
N VAL A 35 11.68 -5.43 34.82
CA VAL A 35 10.37 -5.41 35.47
C VAL A 35 9.29 -5.12 34.43
N VAL A 36 8.30 -6.01 34.29
CA VAL A 36 7.10 -5.75 33.49
C VAL A 36 6.15 -4.83 34.26
N GLN A 37 5.79 -3.71 33.63
CA GLN A 37 4.96 -2.66 34.21
C GLN A 37 3.45 -2.96 34.04
N GLY A 38 2.97 -3.96 34.76
CA GLY A 38 1.55 -4.28 34.84
C GLY A 38 1.01 -5.09 33.66
N ILE A 39 -0.14 -5.70 33.91
CA ILE A 39 -0.98 -6.34 32.91
C ILE A 39 -2.42 -5.91 33.18
N SER A 40 -3.15 -5.56 32.14
CA SER A 40 -4.59 -5.31 32.18
C SER A 40 -5.27 -6.27 31.25
N ALA A 41 -6.28 -6.99 31.75
CA ALA A 41 -7.02 -7.98 30.98
C ALA A 41 -8.48 -7.95 31.38
N SER A 42 -9.36 -8.27 30.43
CA SER A 42 -10.81 -8.37 30.65
C SER A 42 -11.17 -9.57 31.53
N ASP A 43 -10.35 -10.61 31.55
CA ASP A 43 -10.50 -11.77 32.43
C ASP A 43 -9.17 -12.48 32.71
N TYR A 44 -9.16 -13.30 33.77
CA TYR A 44 -8.09 -14.24 34.06
C TYR A 44 -8.60 -15.41 34.90
N THR A 45 -7.90 -16.54 34.82
CA THR A 45 -8.10 -17.68 35.72
C THR A 45 -7.04 -17.67 36.79
N GLU A 46 -7.42 -17.68 38.07
CA GLU A 46 -6.48 -17.81 39.18
C GLU A 46 -6.50 -19.22 39.75
N ILE A 47 -5.31 -19.80 39.93
CA ILE A 47 -5.12 -21.02 40.70
C ILE A 47 -4.40 -20.64 41.99
N GLN A 48 -5.03 -20.94 43.12
CA GLN A 48 -4.46 -20.76 44.43
C GLN A 48 -3.96 -22.10 44.97
N PHE A 49 -2.72 -22.10 45.46
CA PHE A 49 -2.04 -23.29 45.97
C PHE A 49 -1.99 -23.25 47.50
N SER A 50 -2.43 -24.33 48.13
CA SER A 50 -1.96 -24.63 49.49
C SER A 50 -0.43 -24.74 49.50
N GLN A 51 0.25 -24.45 50.64
CA GLN A 51 1.71 -24.39 50.67
C GLN A 51 2.32 -25.70 50.12
N GLY A 52 2.87 -25.61 48.92
CA GLY A 52 3.42 -26.73 48.20
C GLY A 52 2.57 -27.28 47.05
N ALA A 53 1.31 -26.97 46.82
CA ALA A 53 0.57 -27.71 45.79
C ALA A 53 1.08 -27.58 44.32
N GLY A 54 1.84 -26.55 43.99
CA GLY A 54 2.43 -26.35 42.66
C GLY A 54 3.96 -26.38 42.69
N ASN A 55 4.56 -27.05 41.69
CA ASN A 55 6.01 -27.05 41.44
C ASN A 55 6.37 -26.06 40.32
N TYR A 56 7.49 -25.36 40.52
CA TYR A 56 8.19 -24.60 39.49
C TYR A 56 9.62 -25.12 39.42
N GLU A 57 10.00 -25.72 38.29
CA GLU A 57 11.38 -26.18 38.06
C GLU A 57 12.11 -25.23 37.10
N HIS A 58 13.22 -24.65 37.55
CA HIS A 58 14.16 -23.88 36.74
C HIS A 58 15.47 -24.68 36.63
N GLU A 59 15.62 -25.53 35.62
CA GLU A 59 16.91 -26.19 35.35
C GLU A 59 17.74 -25.37 34.34
N SER A 60 18.93 -24.92 34.74
CA SER A 60 19.98 -24.55 33.80
C SER A 60 20.92 -25.74 33.59
N LYS A 61 20.86 -26.43 32.44
CA LYS A 61 21.94 -27.34 32.03
C LYS A 61 22.45 -26.99 30.63
N ASN A 62 23.76 -26.75 30.55
CA ASN A 62 24.52 -26.68 29.32
C ASN A 62 24.58 -28.07 28.69
N ASN A 63 23.69 -28.40 27.75
CA ASN A 63 23.95 -29.51 26.84
C ASN A 63 23.30 -29.33 25.47
N LYS A 64 24.09 -29.63 24.43
CA LYS A 64 23.89 -29.23 23.03
C LYS A 64 22.73 -29.95 22.30
N TYR A 65 21.96 -30.81 22.97
CA TYR A 65 20.84 -31.58 22.38
C TYR A 65 19.77 -31.99 23.40
N LEU A 66 19.32 -31.10 24.29
CA LEU A 66 18.13 -31.36 25.12
C LEU A 66 17.13 -30.21 25.01
N ILE A 67 15.89 -30.56 24.70
CA ILE A 67 14.72 -29.67 24.70
C ILE A 67 14.34 -29.48 26.18
N ASN A 68 14.37 -28.24 26.65
CA ASN A 68 14.03 -27.89 28.03
C ASN A 68 12.51 -28.00 28.23
N GLU A 69 12.04 -28.90 29.10
CA GLU A 69 10.69 -28.83 29.65
C GLU A 69 10.76 -28.31 31.09
N SER A 70 11.03 -27.01 31.23
CA SER A 70 10.69 -26.24 32.44
C SER A 70 9.28 -25.69 32.24
N GLY A 71 8.49 -25.53 33.29
CA GLY A 71 7.10 -25.05 33.20
C GLY A 71 6.40 -25.04 34.55
N PHE A 72 5.20 -24.45 34.61
CA PHE A 72 4.35 -24.57 35.80
C PHE A 72 3.62 -25.91 35.72
N SER A 73 3.88 -26.82 36.66
CA SER A 73 3.16 -28.08 36.76
C SER A 73 2.16 -28.05 37.90
N VAL A 74 0.93 -28.42 37.59
CA VAL A 74 -0.22 -28.47 38.51
C VAL A 74 -0.85 -29.86 38.43
N PHE A 75 -0.86 -30.59 39.55
CA PHE A 75 -1.56 -31.87 39.63
C PHE A 75 -2.97 -31.67 40.20
N VAL A 76 -3.99 -32.17 39.49
CA VAL A 76 -5.38 -32.18 39.94
C VAL A 76 -5.82 -33.63 40.17
N PRO A 77 -6.24 -33.99 41.41
CA PRO A 77 -6.78 -35.30 41.72
C PRO A 77 -7.98 -35.66 40.84
N GLY A 78 -8.10 -36.92 40.43
CA GLY A 78 -9.13 -37.38 39.49
C GLY A 78 -10.57 -37.30 40.02
N ASN A 79 -10.74 -37.15 41.32
CA ASN A 79 -12.03 -36.90 41.97
C ASN A 79 -12.45 -35.41 41.95
N ASP A 80 -11.56 -34.48 41.60
CA ASP A 80 -11.83 -33.04 41.46
C ASP A 80 -12.23 -32.69 40.00
N ILE A 81 -13.32 -33.33 39.53
CA ILE A 81 -13.75 -33.26 38.12
C ILE A 81 -14.01 -31.82 37.65
N ASP A 82 -14.60 -30.98 38.50
CA ASP A 82 -14.90 -29.58 38.16
C ASP A 82 -13.63 -28.78 37.85
N GLN A 83 -12.58 -28.95 38.66
CA GLN A 83 -11.29 -28.28 38.44
C GLN A 83 -10.60 -28.79 37.17
N ILE A 84 -10.70 -30.11 36.91
CA ILE A 84 -10.19 -30.72 35.69
C ILE A 84 -10.87 -30.10 34.45
N LEU A 85 -12.21 -29.98 34.46
CA LEU A 85 -12.96 -29.40 33.34
C LEU A 85 -12.61 -27.93 33.11
N GLN A 86 -12.43 -27.15 34.18
CA GLN A 86 -12.06 -25.74 34.07
C GLN A 86 -10.69 -25.54 33.40
N LEU A 87 -9.70 -26.38 33.69
CA LEU A 87 -8.38 -26.30 33.08
C LEU A 87 -8.35 -26.89 31.66
N ILE A 88 -9.10 -27.96 31.39
CA ILE A 88 -9.21 -28.52 30.03
C ILE A 88 -9.89 -27.52 29.08
N ASN A 89 -10.82 -26.69 29.57
CA ASN A 89 -11.45 -25.65 28.75
C ASN A 89 -10.48 -24.53 28.33
N LEU A 90 -9.26 -24.51 28.86
CA LEU A 90 -8.18 -23.61 28.44
C LEU A 90 -7.29 -24.24 27.34
N ASP A 91 -7.58 -25.46 26.88
CA ASP A 91 -6.75 -26.13 25.88
C ASP A 91 -6.73 -25.37 24.53
N ASN A 92 -5.62 -25.47 23.80
CA ASN A 92 -5.29 -24.74 22.55
C ASN A 92 -5.04 -23.22 22.63
N GLU A 93 -5.23 -22.59 23.77
CA GLU A 93 -5.03 -21.15 23.93
C GLU A 93 -3.55 -20.72 24.07
N ARG A 94 -3.34 -19.40 24.17
CA ARG A 94 -2.04 -18.75 24.39
C ARG A 94 -2.08 -17.92 25.65
N PHE A 95 -1.04 -18.01 26.47
CA PHE A 95 -1.08 -17.45 27.82
C PHE A 95 0.11 -16.58 28.18
N VAL A 96 -0.16 -15.61 29.05
CA VAL A 96 0.83 -15.01 29.94
C VAL A 96 0.47 -15.39 31.37
N VAL A 97 1.48 -15.70 32.19
CA VAL A 97 1.26 -16.15 33.57
C VAL A 97 1.94 -15.20 34.55
N VAL A 98 1.17 -14.61 35.47
CA VAL A 98 1.71 -13.95 36.67
C VAL A 98 1.68 -14.97 37.80
N PHE A 99 2.82 -15.24 38.42
CA PHE A 99 2.92 -16.21 39.51
C PHE A 99 3.47 -15.56 40.78
N THR A 100 2.93 -16.01 41.92
CA THR A 100 3.38 -15.58 43.24
C THR A 100 4.24 -16.67 43.87
N ASP A 101 5.48 -16.36 44.20
CA ASP A 101 6.40 -17.29 44.86
C ASP A 101 6.08 -17.52 46.35
N ARG A 102 6.83 -18.41 47.01
CA ARG A 102 6.66 -18.70 48.45
C ARG A 102 6.80 -17.47 49.35
N ASN A 103 7.61 -16.51 48.95
CA ASN A 103 7.88 -15.29 49.71
C ASN A 103 6.77 -14.24 49.49
N GLY A 104 5.90 -14.44 48.50
CA GLY A 104 4.84 -13.50 48.13
C GLY A 104 5.27 -12.51 47.05
N THR A 105 6.41 -12.74 46.38
CA THR A 105 6.86 -11.89 45.28
C THR A 105 6.16 -12.33 44.00
N GLU A 106 5.64 -11.37 43.24
CA GLU A 106 5.04 -11.62 41.92
C GLU A 106 6.09 -11.54 40.81
N TRP A 107 5.93 -12.45 39.86
CA TRP A 107 6.78 -12.62 38.70
C TRP A 107 5.88 -12.88 37.48
N ILE A 108 6.39 -12.62 36.29
CA ILE A 108 5.65 -12.89 35.06
C ILE A 108 6.46 -13.77 34.11
N ALA A 109 5.79 -14.72 33.48
CA ALA A 109 6.35 -15.67 32.54
C ALA A 109 5.55 -15.65 31.22
N GLY A 110 6.27 -15.56 30.11
CA GLY A 110 5.68 -15.34 28.79
C GLY A 110 5.42 -13.86 28.50
N THR A 111 5.11 -13.57 27.24
CA THR A 111 4.72 -12.23 26.73
C THR A 111 3.65 -12.41 25.65
N ILE A 112 3.05 -11.32 25.17
CA ILE A 112 2.13 -11.37 24.01
C ILE A 112 2.84 -11.98 22.79
N ASP A 113 4.08 -11.59 22.52
CA ASP A 113 4.87 -12.10 21.39
C ASP A 113 5.38 -13.53 21.60
N ASN A 114 5.62 -13.90 22.85
CA ASN A 114 6.16 -15.20 23.24
C ASN A 114 5.28 -15.86 24.30
N PRO A 115 4.05 -16.27 23.95
CA PRO A 115 3.09 -16.80 24.90
C PRO A 115 3.40 -18.25 25.28
N LEU A 116 2.91 -18.64 26.46
CA LEU A 116 2.92 -20.01 26.96
C LEU A 116 1.73 -20.80 26.42
N ARG A 117 1.80 -22.13 26.54
CA ARG A 117 0.72 -23.07 26.20
C ARG A 117 0.45 -23.99 27.38
N LEU A 118 -0.79 -24.42 27.50
CA LEU A 118 -1.20 -25.46 28.45
C LEU A 118 -1.21 -26.81 27.71
N THR A 119 -0.61 -27.81 28.33
CA THR A 119 -0.76 -29.22 27.95
C THR A 119 -1.18 -30.00 29.18
N ASP A 120 -1.83 -31.14 29.00
CA ASP A 120 -2.15 -32.03 30.11
C ASP A 120 -1.78 -33.48 29.79
N LYS A 121 -1.53 -34.26 30.83
CA LYS A 121 -1.31 -35.70 30.73
C LYS A 121 -2.02 -36.41 31.87
N TYR A 122 -2.61 -37.57 31.54
CA TYR A 122 -3.09 -38.49 32.56
C TYR A 122 -1.93 -39.01 33.38
N SER A 123 -2.04 -38.92 34.70
CA SER A 123 -1.04 -39.40 35.65
C SER A 123 -1.65 -40.50 36.50
N THR A 124 -1.22 -41.74 36.28
CA THR A 124 -1.68 -42.93 37.00
C THR A 124 -0.54 -43.46 37.89
N GLY A 125 -0.79 -43.56 39.20
CA GLY A 125 0.01 -44.42 40.08
C GLY A 125 1.08 -43.79 41.00
N LYS A 126 0.75 -42.76 41.79
CA LYS A 126 1.47 -42.52 43.06
C LYS A 126 0.64 -43.13 44.21
N SER A 127 1.04 -44.27 44.77
CA SER A 127 0.30 -44.99 45.84
C SER A 127 1.20 -45.20 47.08
N PRO A 128 0.66 -45.42 48.31
CA PRO A 128 -0.53 -46.23 48.59
C PRO A 128 -1.76 -45.44 49.08
N SER A 129 -2.68 -45.13 48.16
CA SER A 129 -4.14 -44.92 48.27
C SER A 129 -4.60 -44.00 47.13
N ASP A 130 -4.91 -44.58 45.96
CA ASP A 130 -5.49 -44.00 44.73
C ASP A 130 -5.55 -42.46 44.61
N LYS A 131 -4.41 -41.87 44.21
CA LYS A 131 -4.29 -40.49 43.70
C LYS A 131 -4.07 -40.48 42.18
N SER A 132 -4.89 -41.19 41.41
CA SER A 132 -4.92 -40.98 39.95
C SER A 132 -5.50 -39.60 39.65
N GLY A 133 -4.99 -38.92 38.63
CA GLY A 133 -5.41 -37.57 38.29
C GLY A 133 -4.82 -37.08 36.99
N ARG A 134 -4.82 -35.77 36.78
CA ARG A 134 -4.19 -35.13 35.63
C ARG A 134 -3.08 -34.20 36.09
N GLU A 135 -2.00 -34.18 35.33
CA GLU A 135 -0.94 -33.19 35.46
C GLU A 135 -1.08 -32.20 34.31
N PHE A 136 -1.34 -30.94 34.65
CA PHE A 136 -1.39 -29.81 33.73
C PHE A 136 -0.04 -29.09 33.74
N ILE A 137 0.50 -28.83 32.55
CA ILE A 137 1.82 -28.24 32.36
C ILE A 137 1.63 -26.97 31.52
N ILE A 138 1.93 -25.82 32.10
CA ILE A 138 1.97 -24.55 31.38
C ILE A 138 3.41 -24.28 31.00
N SER A 139 3.71 -24.39 29.71
CA SER A 139 5.09 -24.32 29.21
C SER A 139 5.21 -23.72 27.80
N GLY A 140 6.44 -23.41 27.42
CA GLY A 140 6.78 -22.92 26.08
C GLY A 140 8.29 -22.73 25.95
N ASN A 141 8.79 -22.70 24.70
CA ASN A 141 10.22 -22.62 24.38
C ASN A 141 10.94 -21.37 24.95
N GLN A 142 10.19 -20.39 25.47
CA GLN A 142 10.64 -19.05 25.83
C GLN A 142 10.56 -18.77 27.35
N LEU A 143 10.31 -19.78 28.20
CA LEU A 143 10.29 -19.64 29.68
C LEU A 143 11.58 -19.09 30.31
N LYS A 144 12.65 -18.88 29.53
CA LYS A 144 13.84 -18.14 29.94
C LYS A 144 13.58 -16.67 30.24
N THR A 145 12.46 -16.13 29.76
CA THR A 145 12.11 -14.73 29.92
C THR A 145 11.12 -14.57 31.07
N ILE A 146 11.64 -14.68 32.30
CA ILE A 146 10.90 -14.35 33.52
C ILE A 146 11.32 -12.96 33.96
N TYR A 147 10.35 -12.10 34.20
CA TYR A 147 10.57 -10.76 34.72
C TYR A 147 10.00 -10.63 36.12
N SER A 148 10.58 -9.73 36.90
CA SER A 148 9.86 -9.21 38.06
C SER A 148 8.59 -8.52 37.58
N PHE A 149 7.54 -8.59 38.37
CA PHE A 149 6.26 -7.99 38.02
C PHE A 149 5.90 -6.89 39.00
N THR A 150 5.35 -5.78 38.50
CA THR A 150 4.79 -4.72 39.33
C THR A 150 3.54 -4.21 38.68
N GLN A 151 2.42 -4.26 39.40
CA GLN A 151 1.16 -3.69 38.90
C GLN A 151 1.20 -2.17 39.04
N VAL A 152 1.17 -1.49 37.90
CA VAL A 152 0.92 -0.04 37.79
C VAL A 152 -0.41 0.19 37.09
N ASP A 153 -0.92 1.42 37.14
CA ASP A 153 -2.13 1.82 36.43
C ASP A 153 -1.82 2.10 34.96
N SER A 154 -2.75 1.75 34.06
CA SER A 154 -2.72 2.15 32.66
C SER A 154 -3.48 3.46 32.47
N PHE A 155 -3.13 4.21 31.43
CA PHE A 155 -3.78 5.44 31.01
C PHE A 155 -4.51 5.25 29.67
N GLN A 156 -5.53 6.06 29.45
CA GLN A 156 -6.27 6.06 28.20
C GLN A 156 -5.51 6.90 27.16
N LEU A 157 -5.36 6.35 25.95
CA LEU A 157 -4.92 7.06 24.77
C LEU A 157 -6.05 7.04 23.74
N ASP A 158 -6.65 8.21 23.52
CA ASP A 158 -7.72 8.40 22.56
C ASP A 158 -7.14 8.93 21.25
N PHE A 159 -7.36 8.24 20.15
CA PHE A 159 -7.12 8.78 18.81
C PHE A 159 -8.39 9.37 18.25
N TYR A 160 -8.24 10.47 17.52
CA TYR A 160 -9.26 11.07 16.67
C TYR A 160 -8.69 11.21 15.26
N VAL A 161 -9.14 10.35 14.36
CA VAL A 161 -8.64 10.27 12.98
C VAL A 161 -9.66 10.91 12.04
N PHE A 162 -9.22 11.89 11.26
CA PHE A 162 -10.07 12.65 10.36
C PHE A 162 -9.37 12.93 9.02
N ASP A 163 -10.13 13.38 8.04
CA ASP A 163 -9.65 13.91 6.76
C ASP A 163 -10.34 15.24 6.45
N ILE A 164 -10.20 15.74 5.22
CA ILE A 164 -10.82 17.01 4.82
C ILE A 164 -12.37 16.95 4.73
N ILE A 165 -12.95 15.76 4.68
CA ILE A 165 -14.39 15.50 4.54
C ILE A 165 -15.03 15.28 5.93
N GLY A 166 -14.28 14.74 6.89
CA GLY A 166 -14.72 14.54 8.27
C GLY A 166 -14.00 13.39 8.97
N ASP A 167 -14.69 12.70 9.87
CA ASP A 167 -14.13 11.60 10.66
C ASP A 167 -13.87 10.35 9.78
N VAL A 168 -12.73 9.70 9.97
CA VAL A 168 -12.34 8.51 9.19
C VAL A 168 -12.64 7.24 9.97
N GLU A 169 -13.73 6.56 9.62
CA GLU A 169 -14.12 5.26 10.17
C GLU A 169 -13.28 4.10 9.60
N ASN A 170 -13.06 3.06 10.41
CA ASN A 170 -12.36 1.83 10.05
C ASN A 170 -10.88 2.03 9.66
N ALA A 171 -10.23 3.09 10.13
CA ALA A 171 -8.78 3.26 10.05
C ALA A 171 -8.10 2.36 11.10
N LEU A 172 -7.14 1.55 10.67
CA LEU A 172 -6.41 0.64 11.54
C LEU A 172 -5.24 1.35 12.18
N ILE A 173 -5.34 1.60 13.48
CA ILE A 173 -4.27 2.16 14.30
C ILE A 173 -3.49 1.01 14.93
N THR A 174 -2.17 1.05 14.81
CA THR A 174 -1.26 0.07 15.39
C THR A 174 -0.26 0.75 16.33
N ILE A 175 -0.14 0.21 17.55
CA ILE A 175 0.86 0.61 18.56
C ILE A 175 1.53 -0.66 19.07
N GLY A 176 2.78 -0.88 18.69
CA GLY A 176 3.47 -2.14 19.00
C GLY A 176 2.68 -3.34 18.45
N THR A 177 2.16 -4.19 19.34
CA THR A 177 1.33 -5.36 18.99
C THR A 177 -0.17 -5.10 19.09
N LEU A 178 -0.57 -3.93 19.60
CA LEU A 178 -1.97 -3.56 19.74
C LEU A 178 -2.47 -2.97 18.43
N SER A 179 -3.68 -3.36 18.02
CA SER A 179 -4.31 -2.85 16.82
C SER A 179 -5.80 -2.61 17.06
N ILE A 180 -6.28 -1.41 16.77
CA ILE A 180 -7.69 -1.02 16.96
C ILE A 180 -8.16 -0.26 15.71
N LEU A 181 -9.39 -0.54 15.27
CA LEU A 181 -10.04 0.21 14.20
C LEU A 181 -10.79 1.41 14.80
N THR A 182 -10.74 2.55 14.12
CA THR A 182 -11.60 3.69 14.45
C THR A 182 -13.07 3.38 14.23
N ASN A 183 -13.92 3.91 15.10
CA ASN A 183 -15.38 3.84 14.97
C ASN A 183 -15.93 4.94 14.03
N SER A 184 -17.26 5.05 13.93
CA SER A 184 -17.95 6.03 13.07
C SER A 184 -17.63 7.50 13.37
N ASP A 185 -17.10 7.79 14.57
CA ASP A 185 -16.70 9.11 15.03
C ASP A 185 -15.17 9.31 14.90
N GLY A 186 -14.51 8.48 14.08
CA GLY A 186 -13.05 8.52 13.87
C GLY A 186 -12.24 8.14 15.10
N CYS A 187 -12.89 7.59 16.14
CA CYS A 187 -12.28 7.42 17.46
C CYS A 187 -11.81 5.98 17.69
N ALA A 188 -10.59 5.83 18.22
CA ALA A 188 -10.06 4.57 18.72
C ALA A 188 -9.39 4.77 20.08
N ILE A 189 -9.68 3.88 21.03
CA ILE A 189 -9.27 4.04 22.43
C ILE A 189 -8.34 2.89 22.82
N PHE A 190 -7.12 3.23 23.24
CA PHE A 190 -6.16 2.28 23.81
C PHE A 190 -6.03 2.50 25.33
N ASN A 191 -5.79 1.42 26.07
CA ASN A 191 -5.34 1.50 27.46
C ASN A 191 -3.87 1.08 27.49
N ILE A 192 -2.97 1.98 27.84
CA ILE A 192 -1.52 1.79 27.69
C ILE A 192 -0.78 2.34 28.92
N TYR A 193 0.41 1.82 29.20
CA TYR A 193 1.20 2.26 30.36
C TYR A 193 2.03 3.51 30.06
N GLU A 194 2.67 4.09 31.08
CA GLU A 194 3.61 5.20 30.84
C GLU A 194 4.74 4.77 29.93
N GLY A 195 5.03 5.58 28.91
CA GLY A 195 5.98 5.22 27.89
C GLY A 195 5.93 6.15 26.69
N THR A 196 6.80 5.88 25.72
CA THR A 196 6.80 6.55 24.41
C THR A 196 6.52 5.50 23.35
N TYR A 197 5.47 5.73 22.57
CA TYR A 197 4.93 4.75 21.64
C TYR A 197 4.90 5.34 20.24
N ASN A 198 5.52 4.63 19.31
CA ASN A 198 5.32 4.91 17.89
C ASN A 198 4.01 4.27 17.44
N TYR A 199 3.27 4.98 16.60
CA TYR A 199 2.03 4.49 16.02
C TYR A 199 2.07 4.58 14.49
N MET A 200 1.27 3.72 13.86
CA MET A 200 0.97 3.77 12.43
C MET A 200 -0.55 3.61 12.23
N ILE A 201 -1.14 4.48 11.42
CA ILE A 201 -2.54 4.47 11.03
C ILE A 201 -2.63 4.16 9.54
N SER A 202 -3.38 3.13 9.18
CA SER A 202 -3.54 2.68 7.79
C SER A 202 -5.01 2.55 7.41
N LYS A 203 -5.36 2.96 6.19
CA LYS A 203 -6.71 2.84 5.63
C LYS A 203 -6.62 2.80 4.11
N ILE A 204 -7.29 1.82 3.49
CA ILE A 204 -7.41 1.79 2.01
C ILE A 204 -8.04 3.09 1.53
N GLY A 205 -7.40 3.73 0.54
CA GLY A 205 -7.78 5.04 0.01
C GLY A 205 -7.07 6.21 0.70
N TYR A 206 -6.12 5.94 1.59
CA TYR A 206 -5.33 6.95 2.29
C TYR A 206 -3.87 6.53 2.35
N LEU A 207 -3.00 7.51 2.56
CA LEU A 207 -1.63 7.25 2.98
C LEU A 207 -1.56 6.79 4.44
N ASP A 208 -0.61 5.91 4.70
CA ASP A 208 -0.24 5.55 6.06
C ASP A 208 0.28 6.80 6.81
N SER A 209 -0.30 7.08 7.97
CA SER A 209 0.13 8.15 8.86
C SER A 209 0.93 7.55 10.01
N VAL A 210 2.14 8.07 10.23
CA VAL A 210 3.05 7.59 11.28
C VAL A 210 3.37 8.70 12.26
N GLY A 211 3.47 8.36 13.54
CA GLY A 211 3.76 9.34 14.59
C GLY A 211 4.24 8.69 15.88
N SER A 212 4.38 9.51 16.91
CA SER A 212 4.78 9.06 18.25
C SER A 212 4.05 9.83 19.33
N VAL A 213 3.61 9.14 20.37
CA VAL A 213 2.92 9.72 21.52
C VAL A 213 3.64 9.36 22.82
N VAL A 214 3.61 10.27 23.79
CA VAL A 214 4.20 10.08 25.12
C VAL A 214 3.10 10.07 26.16
N ILE A 215 3.03 8.98 26.93
CA ILE A 215 2.11 8.84 28.08
C ILE A 215 2.91 9.02 29.37
N SER A 216 2.49 9.98 30.19
CA SER A 216 3.20 10.36 31.42
C SER A 216 2.21 10.75 32.51
N GLY A 217 1.68 9.77 33.23
CA GLY A 217 0.88 9.99 34.44
C GLY A 217 -0.55 10.47 34.21
N SER A 218 -1.02 10.55 32.96
CA SER A 218 -2.38 10.98 32.62
C SER A 218 -2.83 10.42 31.27
N ASN A 219 -4.15 10.41 31.05
CA ASN A 219 -4.75 10.13 29.75
C ASN A 219 -4.29 11.18 28.71
N VAL A 220 -4.22 10.77 27.44
CA VAL A 220 -3.78 11.59 26.31
C VAL A 220 -4.77 11.44 25.15
N SER A 221 -4.93 12.51 24.38
CA SER A 221 -5.68 12.51 23.12
C SER A 221 -4.75 12.92 21.98
N GLU A 222 -4.82 12.19 20.87
CA GLU A 222 -4.01 12.40 19.66
C GLU A 222 -4.94 12.61 18.46
N GLU A 223 -4.83 13.77 17.82
CA GLU A 223 -5.57 14.11 16.61
C GLU A 223 -4.68 13.85 15.38
N VAL A 224 -5.16 13.06 14.41
CA VAL A 224 -4.38 12.69 13.22
C VAL A 224 -5.19 12.89 11.96
N GLU A 225 -4.70 13.77 11.07
CA GLU A 225 -5.26 13.96 9.74
C GLU A 225 -4.69 12.93 8.77
N MET A 226 -5.55 12.16 8.10
CA MET A 226 -5.17 11.26 7.01
C MET A 226 -5.33 11.94 5.65
N ASN A 227 -4.33 11.77 4.80
CA ASN A 227 -4.36 12.30 3.44
C ASN A 227 -4.93 11.23 2.49
N GLY A 228 -6.05 11.57 1.84
CA GLY A 228 -6.67 10.72 0.82
C GLY A 228 -5.73 10.49 -0.37
N SER A 229 -5.75 9.28 -0.90
CA SER A 229 -5.00 8.92 -2.10
C SER A 229 -5.78 7.91 -2.93
N CYS A 230 -5.75 8.05 -4.25
CA CYS A 230 -6.38 7.11 -5.16
C CYS A 230 -5.44 6.67 -6.28
N GLU A 231 -5.70 5.49 -6.82
CA GLU A 231 -5.05 5.04 -8.04
C GLU A 231 -5.85 5.55 -9.25
N ILE A 232 -5.18 6.25 -10.14
CA ILE A 232 -5.76 6.73 -11.39
C ILE A 232 -5.09 5.99 -12.53
N THR A 233 -5.90 5.39 -13.40
CA THR A 233 -5.44 4.81 -14.66
C THR A 233 -5.77 5.74 -15.81
N PHE A 234 -4.75 6.20 -16.52
CA PHE A 234 -4.93 6.91 -17.78
C PHE A 234 -5.00 5.90 -18.92
N HIS A 235 -6.12 5.86 -19.62
CA HIS A 235 -6.36 4.91 -20.71
C HIS A 235 -6.30 5.64 -22.06
N ALA A 236 -5.36 5.23 -22.92
CA ALA A 236 -5.17 5.76 -24.26
C ALA A 236 -5.70 4.77 -25.31
N GLU A 237 -6.80 5.14 -25.97
CA GLU A 237 -7.41 4.35 -27.05
C GLU A 237 -7.74 5.25 -28.25
N TYR A 238 -7.57 4.72 -29.46
CA TYR A 238 -8.13 5.32 -30.67
C TYR A 238 -8.70 4.24 -31.60
N ASN A 239 -9.95 4.43 -32.05
CA ASN A 239 -10.68 3.48 -32.90
C ASN A 239 -10.67 2.03 -32.36
N SER A 240 -10.88 1.85 -31.05
CA SER A 240 -10.85 0.53 -30.39
C SER A 240 -9.51 -0.18 -30.47
N GLN A 241 -8.42 0.57 -30.60
CA GLN A 241 -7.05 0.09 -30.48
C GLN A 241 -6.35 0.84 -29.35
N ASN A 242 -5.81 0.07 -28.42
CA ASN A 242 -4.99 0.59 -27.33
C ASN A 242 -3.71 1.21 -27.89
N LEU A 243 -3.31 2.35 -27.34
CA LEU A 243 -2.10 3.06 -27.73
C LEU A 243 -1.02 2.87 -26.67
N GLU A 244 -0.06 1.98 -26.96
CA GLU A 244 1.14 1.75 -26.15
C GLU A 244 2.18 2.86 -26.36
N ASN A 245 3.06 3.06 -25.38
CA ASN A 245 4.23 3.95 -25.42
C ASN A 245 3.88 5.43 -25.56
N ILE A 246 2.70 5.84 -25.09
CA ILE A 246 2.32 7.25 -24.99
C ILE A 246 2.78 7.79 -23.65
N LEU A 247 3.62 8.83 -23.67
CA LEU A 247 4.07 9.50 -22.44
C LEU A 247 2.91 10.27 -21.81
N ILE A 248 2.57 9.98 -20.57
CA ILE A 248 1.66 10.76 -19.75
C ILE A 248 2.49 11.50 -18.71
N THR A 249 2.32 12.82 -18.61
CA THR A 249 2.97 13.66 -17.60
C THR A 249 1.91 14.30 -16.73
N ILE A 250 1.98 14.05 -15.43
CA ILE A 250 1.11 14.64 -14.43
C ILE A 250 1.84 15.81 -13.78
N LYS A 251 1.23 16.98 -13.84
CA LYS A 251 1.74 18.20 -13.24
C LYS A 251 0.85 18.65 -12.10
N ASP A 252 1.42 19.47 -11.22
CA ASP A 252 0.61 20.23 -10.27
C ASP A 252 -0.41 21.15 -10.98
N ILE A 253 -1.37 21.68 -10.21
CA ILE A 253 -2.41 22.59 -10.73
C ILE A 253 -1.84 23.83 -11.45
N THR A 254 -0.59 24.22 -11.14
CA THR A 254 0.07 25.37 -11.76
C THR A 254 0.83 25.04 -13.04
N ASN A 255 0.88 23.76 -13.43
CA ASN A 255 1.68 23.24 -14.52
C ASN A 255 3.18 23.58 -14.41
N THR A 256 3.69 23.73 -13.18
CA THR A 256 5.11 24.06 -12.97
C THR A 256 5.92 22.84 -12.59
N ASN A 257 5.45 22.05 -11.62
CA ASN A 257 6.15 20.86 -11.16
C ASN A 257 5.55 19.59 -11.75
N THR A 258 6.42 18.69 -12.21
CA THR A 258 6.02 17.33 -12.56
C THR A 258 5.89 16.52 -11.28
N ILE A 259 4.71 15.93 -11.09
CA ILE A 259 4.38 15.05 -9.96
C ILE A 259 4.77 13.62 -10.29
N ASP A 260 4.38 13.15 -11.47
CA ASP A 260 4.76 11.84 -11.99
C ASP A 260 4.73 11.83 -13.52
N SER A 261 5.37 10.83 -14.12
CA SER A 261 5.30 10.59 -15.56
C SER A 261 5.64 9.15 -15.91
N GLY A 262 4.94 8.59 -16.88
CA GLY A 262 5.19 7.24 -17.37
C GLY A 262 4.60 7.02 -18.76
N TYR A 263 4.90 5.87 -19.34
CA TYR A 263 4.40 5.47 -20.65
C TYR A 263 3.26 4.49 -20.49
N THR A 264 2.26 4.59 -21.37
CA THR A 264 1.20 3.57 -21.47
C THR A 264 1.76 2.22 -21.88
N ASP A 265 1.21 1.15 -21.32
CA ASP A 265 1.57 -0.24 -21.61
C ASP A 265 0.80 -0.82 -22.82
N GLU A 266 0.92 -2.14 -23.04
CA GLU A 266 0.29 -2.83 -24.18
C GLU A 266 -1.26 -2.78 -24.15
N ASP A 267 -1.84 -2.55 -22.97
CA ASP A 267 -3.27 -2.35 -22.78
C ASP A 267 -3.68 -0.88 -22.91
N GLY A 268 -2.73 0.01 -23.23
CA GLY A 268 -2.96 1.45 -23.37
C GLY A 268 -3.05 2.17 -22.03
N ASP A 269 -2.63 1.54 -20.95
CA ASP A 269 -2.83 2.02 -19.59
C ASP A 269 -1.54 2.54 -18.96
N TYR A 270 -1.66 3.62 -18.20
CA TYR A 270 -0.65 4.07 -17.25
C TYR A 270 -1.33 4.38 -15.92
N SER A 271 -0.96 3.65 -14.86
CA SER A 271 -1.54 3.82 -13.52
C SER A 271 -0.57 4.52 -12.56
N VAL A 272 -1.11 5.41 -11.74
CA VAL A 272 -0.38 6.18 -10.73
C VAL A 272 -1.23 6.33 -9.47
N THR A 273 -0.60 6.36 -8.29
CA THR A 273 -1.28 6.77 -7.05
C THR A 273 -1.07 8.26 -6.81
N LEU A 274 -2.16 9.04 -6.74
CA LEU A 274 -2.14 10.49 -6.51
C LEU A 274 -2.88 10.85 -5.22
N TYR A 275 -2.53 12.00 -4.63
CA TYR A 275 -3.23 12.56 -3.48
C TYR A 275 -4.48 13.30 -3.91
N ASP A 276 -5.44 13.46 -2.99
CA ASP A 276 -6.63 14.27 -3.25
C ASP A 276 -6.26 15.74 -3.54
N ASP A 277 -6.14 16.05 -4.82
CA ASP A 277 -5.80 17.36 -5.37
C ASP A 277 -6.25 17.43 -6.84
N ILE A 278 -6.03 18.59 -7.46
CA ILE A 278 -6.25 18.84 -8.88
C ILE A 278 -4.90 18.81 -9.61
N TYR A 279 -4.84 18.01 -10.67
CA TYR A 279 -3.63 17.83 -11.48
C TYR A 279 -3.87 18.26 -12.93
N TYR A 280 -2.81 18.76 -13.56
CA TYR A 280 -2.81 19.07 -15.00
C TYR A 280 -2.12 17.95 -15.77
N ILE A 281 -2.83 17.35 -16.72
CA ILE A 281 -2.39 16.18 -17.47
C ILE A 281 -1.92 16.62 -18.85
N ILE A 282 -0.70 16.21 -19.18
CA ILE A 282 -0.09 16.41 -20.48
C ILE A 282 0.09 15.05 -21.13
N VAL A 283 -0.51 14.90 -22.31
CA VAL A 283 -0.30 13.75 -23.17
C VAL A 283 0.84 14.08 -24.13
N GLY A 284 1.82 13.20 -24.20
CA GLY A 284 3.01 13.34 -25.03
C GLY A 284 2.74 13.19 -26.52
N GLU A 285 3.81 13.01 -27.29
CA GLU A 285 3.71 12.88 -28.73
C GLU A 285 2.86 11.66 -29.12
N LEU A 286 1.85 11.92 -29.95
CA LEU A 286 1.04 10.90 -30.60
C LEU A 286 1.50 10.71 -32.05
N GLN A 287 0.94 9.73 -32.74
CA GLN A 287 1.06 9.65 -34.20
C GLN A 287 0.69 10.99 -34.85
N TRP A 288 1.35 11.30 -35.97
CA TRP A 288 1.36 12.63 -36.57
C TRP A 288 -0.04 13.21 -36.85
N ASP A 289 -1.02 12.37 -37.16
CA ASP A 289 -2.41 12.72 -37.47
C ASP A 289 -3.36 12.64 -36.26
N LEU A 290 -2.87 12.33 -35.06
CA LEU A 290 -3.66 12.26 -33.84
C LEU A 290 -3.35 13.43 -32.88
N LYS A 291 -4.34 13.82 -32.09
CA LYS A 291 -4.19 14.81 -31.00
C LYS A 291 -5.01 14.40 -29.77
N CYS A 292 -4.49 14.73 -28.60
CA CYS A 292 -5.24 14.75 -27.34
C CYS A 292 -5.16 16.15 -26.76
N THR A 293 -6.23 16.62 -26.14
CA THR A 293 -6.21 17.91 -25.44
C THR A 293 -5.76 17.66 -24.00
N ASN A 294 -4.76 18.41 -23.54
CA ASN A 294 -4.37 18.41 -22.14
C ASN A 294 -5.52 18.94 -21.28
N HIS A 295 -5.75 18.32 -20.13
CA HIS A 295 -6.89 18.65 -19.27
C HIS A 295 -6.52 18.59 -17.80
N PHE A 296 -7.43 19.06 -16.96
CA PHE A 296 -7.34 18.91 -15.51
C PHE A 296 -8.13 17.69 -15.06
N ILE A 297 -7.59 17.00 -14.07
CA ILE A 297 -8.30 15.96 -13.32
C ILE A 297 -8.34 16.33 -11.85
N THR A 298 -9.28 15.74 -11.12
CA THR A 298 -9.24 15.65 -9.66
C THR A 298 -8.90 14.20 -9.32
N ALA A 299 -8.17 13.97 -8.24
CA ALA A 299 -7.87 12.63 -7.74
C ALA A 299 -8.78 12.24 -6.56
N PRO A 300 -10.09 12.01 -6.79
CA PRO A 300 -11.02 11.67 -5.73
C PRO A 300 -10.75 10.27 -5.17
N VAL A 301 -11.19 10.04 -3.94
CA VAL A 301 -11.40 8.68 -3.42
C VAL A 301 -12.84 8.26 -3.81
N PRO A 302 -13.06 7.14 -4.52
CA PRO A 302 -12.13 6.05 -4.84
C PRO A 302 -11.41 6.19 -6.19
N SER A 303 -10.43 5.29 -6.42
CA SER A 303 -9.72 5.06 -7.68
C SER A 303 -10.63 5.00 -8.91
N TYR A 304 -10.15 5.51 -10.04
CA TYR A 304 -10.91 5.56 -11.30
C TYR A 304 -10.02 5.56 -12.55
N THR A 305 -10.63 5.39 -13.72
CA THR A 305 -9.96 5.47 -15.02
C THR A 305 -10.29 6.78 -15.72
N ASP A 306 -9.27 7.54 -16.08
CA ASP A 306 -9.37 8.70 -16.97
C ASP A 306 -9.17 8.27 -18.43
N ASN A 307 -10.27 8.25 -19.19
CA ASN A 307 -10.25 7.85 -20.60
C ASN A 307 -9.83 9.06 -21.46
N LEU A 308 -8.63 9.00 -22.03
CA LEU A 308 -8.07 10.09 -22.82
C LEU A 308 -8.86 10.30 -24.11
N ILE A 309 -9.25 11.55 -24.39
CA ILE A 309 -9.99 11.90 -25.60
C ILE A 309 -9.00 12.14 -26.74
N ILE A 310 -8.66 11.05 -27.43
CA ILE A 310 -7.77 11.07 -28.59
C ILE A 310 -8.61 11.14 -29.87
N ILE A 311 -8.34 12.16 -30.70
CA ILE A 311 -9.06 12.40 -31.94
C ILE A 311 -8.10 12.60 -33.11
N GLN A 312 -8.59 12.33 -34.32
CA GLN A 312 -7.87 12.68 -35.53
C GLN A 312 -7.80 14.20 -35.69
N LYS A 313 -6.64 14.70 -36.14
CA LYS A 313 -6.47 16.09 -36.57
C LYS A 313 -7.28 16.34 -37.83
N ASP A 314 -7.71 17.58 -38.01
CA ASP A 314 -8.34 18.02 -39.26
C ASP A 314 -7.27 18.04 -40.35
N LEU A 315 -7.45 17.21 -41.38
CA LEU A 315 -6.55 17.10 -42.53
C LEU A 315 -7.17 17.78 -43.75
N CYS A 316 -6.33 18.46 -44.52
CA CYS A 316 -6.67 19.08 -45.79
C CYS A 316 -5.90 18.40 -46.93
N ALA A 317 -6.57 18.15 -48.06
CA ALA A 317 -5.91 17.60 -49.24
C ALA A 317 -5.19 18.73 -50.00
N VAL A 318 -3.88 18.61 -50.14
CA VAL A 318 -3.02 19.49 -50.94
C VAL A 318 -2.64 18.78 -52.22
N THR A 319 -3.09 19.32 -53.35
CA THR A 319 -2.80 18.78 -54.69
C THR A 319 -1.75 19.63 -55.39
N PHE A 320 -0.63 19.02 -55.77
CA PHE A 320 0.39 19.63 -56.60
C PHE A 320 0.14 19.29 -58.07
N ALA A 321 -0.09 20.30 -58.90
CA ALA A 321 -0.18 20.18 -60.35
C ALA A 321 1.10 20.71 -61.01
N VAL A 322 1.98 19.82 -61.45
CA VAL A 322 3.27 20.17 -62.05
C VAL A 322 3.15 20.29 -63.57
N LYS A 323 3.53 21.45 -64.10
CA LYS A 323 3.39 21.76 -65.53
C LYS A 323 4.67 22.36 -66.11
N ASP A 324 4.82 22.26 -67.42
CA ASP A 324 5.90 22.93 -68.16
C ASP A 324 5.56 24.40 -68.48
N SER A 325 6.50 25.11 -69.13
CA SER A 325 6.31 26.50 -69.56
C SER A 325 5.16 26.70 -70.57
N SER A 326 4.67 25.62 -71.17
CA SER A 326 3.53 25.61 -72.10
C SER A 326 2.23 25.19 -71.42
N ASN A 327 2.22 25.08 -70.08
CA ASN A 327 1.10 24.63 -69.25
C ASN A 327 0.69 23.15 -69.49
N SER A 328 1.59 22.33 -70.03
CA SER A 328 1.38 20.89 -70.22
C SER A 328 1.73 20.11 -68.95
N PRO A 329 0.97 19.08 -68.57
CA PRO A 329 1.23 18.31 -67.35
C PRO A 329 2.53 17.52 -67.44
N ILE A 330 3.28 17.49 -66.34
CA ILE A 330 4.55 16.76 -66.24
C ILE A 330 4.35 15.50 -65.40
N ILE A 331 4.41 14.35 -66.06
CA ILE A 331 4.27 13.03 -65.47
C ILE A 331 5.58 12.60 -64.81
N GLY A 332 5.50 12.00 -63.63
CA GLY A 332 6.65 11.46 -62.91
C GLY A 332 7.63 12.54 -62.45
N ALA A 333 7.14 13.72 -62.10
CA ALA A 333 7.87 14.70 -61.30
C ALA A 333 7.81 14.25 -59.84
N GLU A 334 8.97 14.25 -59.18
CA GLU A 334 9.12 13.90 -57.77
C GLU A 334 8.94 15.16 -56.94
N ILE A 335 8.01 15.14 -56.00
CA ILE A 335 7.71 16.21 -55.04
C ILE A 335 8.00 15.65 -53.65
N GLY A 336 8.95 16.23 -52.94
CA GLY A 336 9.36 15.73 -51.61
C GLY A 336 10.88 15.65 -51.44
N GLY A 337 11.31 15.18 -50.26
CA GLY A 337 12.67 15.27 -49.74
C GLY A 337 12.73 16.10 -48.45
N ALA A 338 13.93 16.34 -47.92
CA ALA A 338 14.28 16.89 -46.59
C ALA A 338 13.60 18.21 -46.13
N PHE A 339 12.59 18.72 -46.85
CA PHE A 339 11.97 20.02 -46.66
C PHE A 339 10.44 20.03 -46.61
N PHE A 340 9.71 18.89 -46.73
CA PHE A 340 8.26 18.86 -46.41
C PHE A 340 8.05 18.89 -44.90
N VAL A 341 8.34 20.05 -44.32
CA VAL A 341 8.47 20.29 -42.89
C VAL A 341 7.49 21.38 -42.51
N LEU A 342 6.63 21.08 -41.55
CA LEU A 342 5.79 22.04 -40.87
C LEU A 342 6.69 22.96 -40.04
N TYR A 343 6.78 24.24 -40.41
CA TYR A 343 7.53 25.20 -39.61
C TYR A 343 6.67 25.59 -38.39
N ASN A 344 7.04 25.15 -37.19
CA ASN A 344 6.48 25.69 -35.95
C ASN A 344 7.63 26.03 -34.98
N ASP A 345 7.46 27.14 -34.24
CA ASP A 345 8.49 27.94 -33.55
C ASP A 345 9.31 27.25 -32.41
N LEU A 346 9.30 25.92 -32.29
CA LEU A 346 10.07 25.19 -31.28
C LEU A 346 10.63 23.87 -31.85
N ASP A 347 11.80 23.95 -32.50
CA ASP A 347 12.82 22.89 -32.72
C ASP A 347 12.34 21.42 -32.88
N SER A 348 11.26 21.19 -33.63
CA SER A 348 10.78 19.84 -33.94
C SER A 348 10.38 19.75 -35.41
N TYR A 349 11.16 18.99 -36.18
CA TYR A 349 10.91 18.73 -37.60
C TYR A 349 9.71 17.78 -37.76
N PHE A 350 8.50 18.34 -37.75
CA PHE A 350 7.29 17.60 -38.09
C PHE A 350 7.13 17.59 -39.61
N GLY A 351 7.47 16.47 -40.22
CA GLY A 351 7.41 16.35 -41.66
C GLY A 351 7.61 14.92 -42.12
N HIS A 352 7.07 14.63 -43.30
CA HIS A 352 7.35 13.43 -44.04
C HIS A 352 8.80 13.44 -44.55
N GLN A 353 9.78 13.24 -43.66
CA GLN A 353 11.21 13.45 -43.99
C GLN A 353 11.73 12.54 -45.12
N ASP A 354 11.01 11.47 -45.46
CA ASP A 354 11.36 10.50 -46.52
C ASP A 354 10.27 10.26 -47.58
N HIS A 355 9.19 11.07 -47.61
CA HIS A 355 8.08 10.80 -48.53
C HIS A 355 8.30 11.54 -49.85
N ILE A 356 8.57 10.78 -50.91
CA ILE A 356 8.64 11.27 -52.29
C ILE A 356 7.30 10.96 -52.96
N LEU A 357 6.55 12.01 -53.27
CA LEU A 357 5.32 11.97 -54.04
C LEU A 357 5.65 12.04 -55.52
N ILE A 358 4.95 11.27 -56.36
CA ILE A 358 5.22 11.21 -57.80
C ILE A 358 3.97 11.60 -58.57
N THR A 359 4.09 12.57 -59.49
CA THR A 359 2.95 13.01 -60.30
C THR A 359 2.45 11.93 -61.26
N ASN A 360 1.12 11.82 -61.35
CA ASN A 360 0.41 10.87 -62.21
C ASN A 360 0.39 11.33 -63.69
N SER A 361 -0.39 10.64 -64.54
CA SER A 361 -0.53 10.96 -65.97
C SER A 361 -1.08 12.36 -66.28
N ASN A 362 -1.75 12.99 -65.30
CA ASN A 362 -2.28 14.35 -65.39
C ASN A 362 -1.29 15.38 -64.81
N GLY A 363 -0.09 14.97 -64.42
CA GLY A 363 0.90 15.83 -63.79
C GLY A 363 0.55 16.22 -62.35
N GLU A 364 -0.34 15.46 -61.69
CA GLU A 364 -0.86 15.79 -60.37
C GLU A 364 -0.46 14.75 -59.30
N VAL A 365 -0.30 15.20 -58.06
CA VAL A 365 -0.22 14.33 -56.87
C VAL A 365 -0.83 15.02 -55.66
N THR A 366 -1.46 14.26 -54.76
CA THR A 366 -2.18 14.79 -53.59
C THR A 366 -1.62 14.20 -52.31
N VAL A 367 -1.52 15.02 -51.27
CA VAL A 367 -1.13 14.64 -49.89
C VAL A 367 -2.12 15.24 -48.90
N ASN A 368 -2.38 14.56 -47.78
CA ASN A 368 -3.26 15.06 -46.73
C ASN A 368 -2.43 15.61 -45.58
N GLU A 369 -2.62 16.87 -45.26
CA GLU A 369 -1.76 17.63 -44.35
C GLU A 369 -2.56 18.39 -43.31
N ILE A 370 -1.94 18.64 -42.15
CA ILE A 370 -2.50 19.52 -41.12
C ILE A 370 -2.27 20.99 -41.49
N SER A 371 -2.90 21.92 -40.77
CA SER A 371 -2.66 23.34 -40.99
C SER A 371 -1.21 23.69 -40.66
N GLY A 372 -0.54 24.40 -41.57
CA GLY A 372 0.80 24.89 -41.35
C GLY A 372 1.52 25.32 -42.63
N ASP A 373 2.72 25.86 -42.46
CA ASP A 373 3.59 26.26 -43.55
C ASP A 373 4.54 25.13 -43.91
N TYR A 374 4.48 24.69 -45.17
CA TYR A 374 5.30 23.61 -45.70
C TYR A 374 6.20 24.13 -46.82
N THR A 375 7.46 23.71 -46.81
CA THR A 375 8.35 23.87 -47.97
C THR A 375 8.42 22.58 -48.79
N PHE A 376 8.80 22.66 -50.06
CA PHE A 376 8.96 21.46 -50.89
C PHE A 376 9.96 21.67 -52.02
N GLU A 377 10.57 20.58 -52.49
CA GLU A 377 11.38 20.55 -53.70
C GLU A 377 10.68 19.74 -54.79
N ILE A 378 10.95 20.09 -56.05
CA ILE A 378 10.53 19.33 -57.22
C ILE A 378 11.74 18.87 -58.00
N LYS A 379 11.80 17.58 -58.33
CA LYS A 379 12.85 16.96 -59.15
C LYS A 379 12.24 16.27 -60.35
N LYS A 380 12.76 16.61 -61.53
CA LYS A 380 12.43 15.94 -62.79
C LYS A 380 13.63 16.03 -63.75
N SER A 381 14.13 14.89 -64.21
CA SER A 381 15.22 14.85 -65.20
C SER A 381 14.86 15.63 -66.46
N GLY A 382 15.76 16.52 -66.91
CA GLY A 382 15.55 17.40 -68.08
C GLY A 382 14.78 18.69 -67.79
N TYR A 383 14.47 18.96 -66.52
CA TYR A 383 13.80 20.17 -66.08
C TYR A 383 14.54 20.78 -64.89
N SER A 384 14.38 22.09 -64.71
CA SER A 384 14.93 22.88 -63.61
C SER A 384 13.81 23.58 -62.86
N PHE A 385 14.01 23.68 -61.54
CA PHE A 385 13.16 24.41 -60.61
C PHE A 385 14.06 25.30 -59.76
N ALA A 386 13.82 26.61 -59.80
CA ALA A 386 14.81 27.60 -59.40
C ALA A 386 14.92 27.82 -57.88
N ASN A 387 13.94 27.39 -57.08
CA ASN A 387 13.90 27.54 -55.61
C ASN A 387 13.04 26.42 -55.02
N PRO A 388 13.18 26.05 -53.74
CA PRO A 388 12.12 25.32 -53.05
C PRO A 388 10.82 26.14 -53.10
N GLY A 389 9.70 25.46 -53.35
CA GLY A 389 8.38 26.07 -53.24
C GLY A 389 7.93 26.10 -51.78
N SER A 390 6.93 26.93 -51.48
CA SER A 390 6.27 26.98 -50.17
C SER A 390 4.76 26.98 -50.35
N VAL A 391 4.05 26.23 -49.52
CA VAL A 391 2.58 26.20 -49.45
C VAL A 391 2.14 26.40 -48.00
N LEU A 392 1.25 27.36 -47.79
CA LEU A 392 0.51 27.49 -46.55
C LEU A 392 -0.72 26.62 -46.70
N VAL A 393 -0.85 25.58 -45.88
CA VAL A 393 -2.02 24.71 -45.86
C VAL A 393 -3.01 25.28 -44.86
N ASN A 394 -4.16 25.75 -45.33
CA ASN A 394 -5.27 26.11 -44.45
C ASN A 394 -6.28 24.95 -44.38
N THR A 395 -6.62 24.51 -43.17
CA THR A 395 -7.53 23.37 -42.97
C THR A 395 -8.99 23.66 -43.32
N SER A 396 -9.33 24.88 -43.77
CA SER A 396 -10.70 25.22 -44.15
C SER A 396 -11.17 24.62 -45.47
N GLU A 397 -10.28 24.39 -46.45
CA GLU A 397 -10.65 23.89 -47.79
C GLU A 397 -9.48 23.14 -48.46
N ASN A 398 -9.76 22.12 -49.28
CA ASN A 398 -8.75 21.45 -50.10
C ASN A 398 -8.07 22.43 -51.06
N GLU A 399 -6.74 22.32 -51.19
CA GLU A 399 -5.95 23.26 -51.98
C GLU A 399 -5.35 22.59 -53.22
N THR A 400 -5.27 23.33 -54.32
CA THR A 400 -4.53 22.93 -55.52
C THR A 400 -3.49 23.99 -55.85
N MET A 401 -2.21 23.60 -55.76
CA MET A 401 -1.08 24.43 -56.13
C MET A 401 -0.57 24.02 -57.52
N THR A 402 -0.59 24.96 -58.46
CA THR A 402 0.07 24.77 -59.76
C THR A 402 1.54 25.20 -59.67
N VAL A 403 2.45 24.29 -59.99
CA VAL A 403 3.90 24.56 -60.01
C VAL A 403 4.44 24.40 -61.42
N ASN A 404 5.04 25.46 -61.96
CA ASN A 404 5.63 25.45 -63.29
C ASN A 404 7.15 25.23 -63.21
N ILE A 405 7.67 24.23 -63.94
CA ILE A 405 9.10 23.95 -64.04
C ILE A 405 9.59 24.14 -65.49
N VAL A 406 10.87 24.46 -65.66
CA VAL A 406 11.44 24.90 -66.95
C VAL A 406 12.35 23.84 -67.54
N MET A 407 12.16 23.49 -68.81
CA MET A 407 13.04 22.52 -69.52
C MET A 407 14.48 23.07 -69.58
N THR A 408 15.46 22.24 -69.22
CA THR A 408 16.90 22.60 -69.16
C THR A 408 17.62 22.43 -70.47
#